data_AF-A0A420EUI2-F1
#
_entry.id   AF-A0A420EUI2-F1
#
_cell.length_a   1.000
_cell.length_b   1.000
_cell.length_c   1.000
_cell.angle_alpha   90.00
_cell.angle_beta   90.00
_cell.angle_gamma   90.00
#
_symmetry.space_group_name_H-M   'P 1'
#
loop_
_entity.id
_entity.type
_entity.pdbx_description
1 polymer ?
#
loop_
_entity_poly.entity_id
_entity_poly.type
_entity_poly.pdbx_seq_one_letter_code
_entity_poly.pdbx_strand_id
1 'polypeptide(L)'
;MADVVPPRWWRGHHEGETDIVMSKNPQAKRLAKGFNISYSEALGVVRDESELAEEMADHENISIRAAMVKLAADYPMVKARAVQEGVSFRTALDRVRDEQARQRRLSNAAASFPSVEDLLRKALVGACDDLTDQPVHRDGDDNYEIHGLDFDDVHLPDYVEELEVDVATPDLDTMVWDEAEEYEGDTHVGTVKVHAEVSLYGFMYRADTYAHEEEITVIVPDWNERTSQVSLRRQVILEFNATVIPGAESVELEFVSATTDEFPPDPHSIVG
;
A
#
# COMPACT_ATOMS: atom_id res chain seq x y z
N MET A 1 -32.73 -52.73 85.19
CA MET A 1 -32.47 -51.30 84.88
C MET A 1 -32.72 -51.11 83.40
N ALA A 2 -33.76 -50.31 83.12
CA ALA A 2 -34.33 -49.78 81.88
C ALA A 2 -33.91 -50.35 80.50
N ASP A 3 -34.90 -50.99 79.87
CA ASP A 3 -35.08 -51.08 78.41
C ASP A 3 -35.26 -49.70 77.79
N VAL A 4 -34.53 -49.40 76.71
CA VAL A 4 -34.73 -48.21 75.88
C VAL A 4 -35.25 -48.65 74.51
N VAL A 5 -36.56 -48.48 74.32
CA VAL A 5 -37.26 -48.59 73.04
C VAL A 5 -37.02 -47.32 72.23
N PRO A 6 -36.54 -47.40 70.97
CA PRO A 6 -36.36 -46.20 70.15
C PRO A 6 -37.71 -45.66 69.63
N PRO A 7 -37.79 -44.34 69.35
CA PRO A 7 -39.06 -43.67 69.12
C PRO A 7 -39.66 -43.89 67.72
N ARG A 8 -40.99 -43.82 67.66
CA ARG A 8 -41.86 -44.17 66.52
C ARG A 8 -41.97 -43.13 65.38
N TRP A 9 -41.02 -42.20 65.25
CA TRP A 9 -41.06 -41.14 64.22
C TRP A 9 -40.11 -41.36 63.05
N TRP A 10 -39.61 -42.58 62.86
CA TRP A 10 -39.05 -43.04 61.59
C TRP A 10 -40.18 -43.37 60.60
N ARG A 11 -40.81 -42.33 60.02
CA ARG A 11 -41.62 -42.45 58.80
C ARG A 11 -40.96 -41.62 57.71
N GLY A 12 -40.79 -42.26 56.56
CA GLY A 12 -39.97 -41.81 55.45
C GLY A 12 -40.31 -40.40 54.98
N HIS A 13 -39.27 -39.57 54.89
CA HIS A 13 -39.24 -38.53 53.89
C HIS A 13 -39.13 -39.24 52.54
N HIS A 14 -40.25 -39.25 51.81
CA HIS A 14 -40.24 -39.40 50.37
C HIS A 14 -39.21 -38.42 49.80
N GLU A 15 -38.23 -38.95 49.07
CA GLU A 15 -37.53 -38.22 48.03
C GLU A 15 -38.61 -37.67 47.09
N GLY A 16 -39.00 -36.42 47.34
CA GLY A 16 -39.57 -35.58 46.31
C GLY A 16 -38.45 -35.34 45.33
N GLU A 17 -38.28 -36.29 44.41
CA GLU A 17 -37.69 -36.08 43.10
C GLU A 17 -38.51 -34.94 42.49
N THR A 18 -38.11 -33.71 42.79
CA THR A 18 -38.52 -32.56 42.02
C THR A 18 -37.88 -32.79 40.66
N ASP A 19 -38.58 -33.57 39.83
CA ASP A 19 -38.65 -33.36 38.40
C ASP A 19 -39.11 -31.91 38.21
N ILE A 20 -38.19 -30.98 38.48
CA ILE A 20 -38.13 -29.73 37.77
C ILE A 20 -37.88 -30.21 36.34
N VAL A 21 -38.99 -30.48 35.65
CA VAL A 21 -39.06 -30.47 34.21
C VAL A 21 -38.63 -29.06 33.86
N MET A 22 -37.30 -28.82 33.84
CA MET A 22 -36.68 -27.66 33.23
C MET A 22 -37.28 -27.68 31.85
N SER A 23 -38.22 -26.76 31.60
CA SER A 23 -38.91 -26.71 30.32
C SER A 23 -37.82 -26.51 29.30
N LYS A 24 -37.47 -27.59 28.60
CA LYS A 24 -36.30 -27.63 27.74
C LYS A 24 -36.40 -26.44 26.80
N ASN A 25 -35.38 -25.57 26.79
CA ASN A 25 -35.31 -24.38 25.96
C ASN A 25 -35.76 -24.77 24.54
N PRO A 26 -36.91 -24.26 24.06
CA PRO A 26 -37.53 -24.76 22.85
C PRO A 26 -36.67 -24.49 21.61
N GLN A 27 -35.78 -23.49 21.65
CA GLN A 27 -34.80 -23.26 20.59
C GLN A 27 -33.69 -24.32 20.61
N ALA A 28 -33.10 -24.62 21.77
CA ALA A 28 -32.09 -25.68 21.90
C ALA A 28 -32.65 -27.05 21.48
N LYS A 29 -33.93 -27.34 21.78
CA LYS A 29 -34.60 -28.56 21.34
C LYS A 29 -34.77 -28.62 19.82
N ARG A 30 -35.08 -27.50 19.16
CA ARG A 30 -35.17 -27.43 17.69
C ARG A 30 -33.80 -27.59 17.03
N LEU A 31 -32.76 -26.93 17.57
CA LEU A 31 -31.39 -27.04 17.08
C LEU A 31 -30.84 -28.47 17.20
N ALA A 32 -30.99 -29.11 18.37
CA ALA A 32 -30.58 -30.49 18.59
C ALA A 32 -31.19 -31.44 17.56
N LYS A 33 -32.50 -31.29 17.29
CA LYS A 33 -33.21 -32.09 16.29
C LYS A 33 -32.77 -31.77 14.85
N GLY A 34 -32.57 -30.50 14.54
CA GLY A 34 -32.22 -30.05 13.18
C GLY A 34 -30.82 -30.47 12.74
N PHE A 35 -29.85 -30.44 13.65
CA PHE A 35 -28.44 -30.73 13.37
C PHE A 35 -27.99 -32.12 13.82
N ASN A 36 -28.89 -32.93 14.39
CA ASN A 36 -28.58 -34.24 14.97
C ASN A 36 -27.46 -34.19 16.02
N ILE A 37 -27.45 -33.13 16.84
CA ILE A 37 -26.51 -32.91 17.95
C ILE A 37 -27.21 -33.14 19.30
N SER A 38 -26.44 -33.32 20.37
CA SER A 38 -27.00 -33.47 21.71
C SER A 38 -27.70 -32.18 22.18
N TYR A 39 -28.69 -32.33 23.07
CA TYR A 39 -29.39 -31.18 23.65
C TYR A 39 -28.45 -30.28 24.48
N SER A 40 -27.43 -30.87 25.12
CA SER A 40 -26.35 -30.13 25.81
C SER A 40 -25.51 -29.28 24.86
N GLU A 41 -25.16 -29.81 23.67
CA GLU A 41 -24.48 -29.02 22.64
C GLU A 41 -25.37 -27.90 22.12
N ALA A 42 -26.65 -28.18 21.90
CA ALA A 42 -27.60 -27.17 21.45
C ALA A 42 -27.89 -26.08 22.51
N LEU A 43 -27.84 -26.41 23.81
CA LEU A 43 -27.87 -25.42 24.89
C LEU A 43 -26.64 -24.51 24.88
N GLY A 44 -25.47 -25.05 24.53
CA GLY A 44 -24.25 -24.28 24.31
C GLY A 44 -24.35 -23.27 23.16
N VAL A 45 -25.31 -23.43 22.25
CA VAL A 45 -25.60 -22.49 21.14
C VAL A 45 -26.60 -21.40 21.57
N VAL A 46 -27.49 -21.70 22.52
CA VAL A 46 -28.56 -20.80 23.00
C VAL A 46 -28.24 -20.30 24.41
N ARG A 47 -27.02 -19.80 24.60
CA ARG A 47 -26.59 -19.18 25.87
C ARG A 47 -26.90 -17.70 25.88
N ASP A 48 -27.19 -17.17 27.07
CA ASP A 48 -27.33 -15.74 27.29
C ASP A 48 -26.00 -15.01 27.09
N GLU A 49 -26.06 -13.77 26.61
CA GLU A 49 -24.87 -12.95 26.32
C GLU A 49 -23.96 -12.76 27.54
N SER A 50 -24.52 -12.78 28.75
CA SER A 50 -23.75 -12.69 30.00
C SER A 50 -22.87 -13.92 30.24
N GLU A 51 -23.37 -15.13 29.98
CA GLU A 51 -22.59 -16.37 30.14
C GLU A 51 -21.44 -16.44 29.12
N LEU A 52 -21.70 -15.96 27.90
CA LEU A 52 -20.70 -15.91 26.84
C LEU A 52 -19.63 -14.85 27.12
N ALA A 53 -20.01 -13.73 27.76
CA ALA A 53 -19.06 -12.70 28.17
C ALA A 53 -18.15 -13.17 29.32
N GLU A 54 -18.68 -13.95 30.28
CA GLU A 54 -17.87 -14.56 31.34
C GLU A 54 -16.86 -15.56 30.77
N GLU A 55 -17.29 -16.46 29.89
CA GLU A 55 -16.39 -17.43 29.25
C GLU A 55 -15.28 -16.74 28.41
N MET A 56 -15.64 -15.65 27.70
CA MET A 56 -14.67 -14.86 26.93
C MET A 56 -13.70 -14.08 27.84
N ALA A 57 -14.18 -13.56 28.97
CA ALA A 57 -13.35 -12.86 29.95
C ALA A 57 -12.29 -13.80 30.54
N ASP A 58 -12.68 -15.01 30.91
CA ASP A 58 -11.79 -16.04 31.45
C ASP A 58 -10.77 -16.50 30.40
N HIS A 59 -11.21 -16.75 29.16
CA HIS A 59 -10.35 -17.24 28.10
C HIS A 59 -9.27 -16.23 27.69
N GLU A 60 -9.62 -14.94 27.63
CA GLU A 60 -8.70 -13.88 27.19
C GLU A 60 -8.00 -13.16 28.33
N ASN A 61 -8.30 -13.53 29.58
CA ASN A 61 -7.81 -12.85 30.77
C ASN A 61 -8.09 -11.33 30.72
N ILE A 62 -9.32 -10.97 30.35
CA ILE A 62 -9.81 -9.58 30.27
C ILE A 62 -10.99 -9.38 31.21
N SER A 63 -11.29 -8.13 31.56
CA SER A 63 -12.50 -7.84 32.35
C SER A 63 -13.78 -8.25 31.60
N ILE A 64 -14.82 -8.68 32.32
CA ILE A 64 -16.15 -8.99 31.76
C ILE A 64 -16.68 -7.81 30.93
N ARG A 65 -16.45 -6.56 31.36
CA ARG A 65 -16.87 -5.37 30.59
C ARG A 65 -16.14 -5.27 29.24
N ALA A 66 -14.84 -5.56 29.20
CA ALA A 66 -14.09 -5.59 27.95
C ALA A 66 -14.51 -6.77 27.05
N ALA A 67 -14.81 -7.93 27.66
CA ALA A 67 -15.37 -9.08 26.97
C ALA A 67 -16.74 -8.77 26.36
N MET A 68 -17.64 -8.08 27.06
CA MET A 68 -18.94 -7.66 26.52
C MET A 68 -18.79 -6.72 25.32
N VAL A 69 -17.82 -5.79 25.33
CA VAL A 69 -17.57 -4.88 24.20
C VAL A 69 -17.03 -5.64 22.99
N LYS A 70 -16.07 -6.56 23.20
CA LYS A 70 -15.56 -7.43 22.13
C LYS A 70 -16.63 -8.36 21.58
N LEU A 71 -17.37 -9.00 22.47
CA LEU A 71 -18.50 -9.85 22.14
C LEU A 71 -19.49 -9.06 21.30
N ALA A 72 -19.94 -7.87 21.71
CA ALA A 72 -20.90 -7.06 20.95
C ALA A 72 -20.47 -6.78 19.50
N ALA A 73 -19.17 -6.65 19.22
CA ALA A 73 -18.65 -6.46 17.86
C ALA A 73 -18.72 -7.74 17.01
N ASP A 74 -18.30 -8.88 17.58
CA ASP A 74 -18.20 -10.16 16.83
C ASP A 74 -19.47 -11.02 16.91
N TYR A 75 -20.35 -10.77 17.90
CA TYR A 75 -21.46 -11.63 18.31
C TYR A 75 -22.49 -11.92 17.22
N PRO A 76 -22.95 -10.92 16.42
CA PRO A 76 -23.91 -11.20 15.36
C PRO A 76 -23.37 -12.22 14.36
N MET A 77 -22.08 -12.09 14.01
CA MET A 77 -21.42 -12.95 13.02
C MET A 77 -21.15 -14.34 13.60
N VAL A 78 -20.66 -14.43 14.84
CA VAL A 78 -20.39 -15.70 15.52
C VAL A 78 -21.67 -16.49 15.77
N LYS A 79 -22.75 -15.82 16.20
CA LYS A 79 -24.06 -16.45 16.42
C LYS A 79 -24.67 -16.98 15.13
N ALA A 80 -24.62 -16.19 14.05
CA ALA A 80 -25.08 -16.64 12.74
C ALA A 80 -24.31 -17.89 12.28
N ARG A 81 -22.98 -17.89 12.45
CA ARG A 81 -22.11 -19.02 12.11
C ARG A 81 -22.41 -20.27 12.94
N ALA A 82 -22.57 -20.13 14.26
CA ALA A 82 -22.90 -21.23 15.16
C ALA A 82 -24.24 -21.90 14.80
N VAL A 83 -25.26 -21.10 14.48
CA VAL A 83 -26.57 -21.59 14.04
C VAL A 83 -26.51 -22.23 12.66
N GLN A 84 -25.76 -21.64 11.72
CA GLN A 84 -25.63 -22.16 10.35
C GLN A 84 -24.89 -23.50 10.30
N GLU A 85 -23.82 -23.63 11.09
CA GLU A 85 -22.94 -24.81 11.08
C GLU A 85 -23.34 -25.86 12.12
N GLY A 86 -24.25 -25.55 13.04
CA GLY A 86 -24.68 -26.46 14.11
C GLY A 86 -23.57 -26.76 15.13
N VAL A 87 -22.64 -25.83 15.33
CA VAL A 87 -21.49 -25.99 16.25
C VAL A 87 -21.64 -25.11 17.49
N SER A 88 -20.89 -25.42 18.54
CA SER A 88 -20.85 -24.60 19.76
C SER A 88 -20.43 -23.16 19.45
N PHE A 89 -20.88 -22.19 20.27
CA PHE A 89 -20.50 -20.78 20.11
C PHE A 89 -18.98 -20.60 20.12
N ARG A 90 -18.27 -21.33 21.00
CA ARG A 90 -16.81 -21.31 21.10
C ARG A 90 -16.14 -21.75 19.79
N THR A 91 -16.58 -22.87 19.23
CA THR A 91 -16.07 -23.35 17.93
C THR A 91 -16.35 -22.35 16.81
N ALA A 92 -17.53 -21.72 16.80
CA ALA A 92 -17.85 -20.68 15.84
C ALA A 92 -16.99 -19.43 16.02
N LEU A 93 -16.69 -19.04 17.26
CA LEU A 93 -15.83 -17.90 17.59
C LEU A 93 -14.41 -18.11 17.09
N ASP A 94 -13.82 -19.28 17.37
CA ASP A 94 -12.48 -19.64 16.90
C ASP A 94 -12.40 -19.58 15.36
N ARG A 95 -13.39 -20.13 14.66
CA ARG A 95 -13.46 -20.08 13.18
C ARG A 95 -13.59 -18.67 12.63
N VAL A 96 -14.44 -17.84 13.22
CA VAL A 96 -14.59 -16.43 12.82
C VAL A 96 -13.27 -15.69 12.97
N ARG A 97 -12.55 -15.93 14.08
CA ARG A 97 -11.25 -15.30 14.33
C ARG A 97 -10.18 -15.78 13.38
N ASP A 98 -10.13 -17.07 13.09
CA ASP A 98 -9.21 -17.64 12.11
C ASP A 98 -9.45 -17.04 10.71
N GLU A 99 -10.72 -16.88 10.31
CA GLU A 99 -11.07 -16.24 9.04
C GLU A 99 -10.71 -14.75 9.03
N GLN A 100 -11.02 -14.00 10.10
CA GLN A 100 -10.62 -12.60 10.23
C GLN A 100 -9.09 -12.45 10.22
N ALA A 101 -8.36 -13.34 10.89
CA ALA A 101 -6.90 -13.34 10.88
C ALA A 101 -6.35 -13.68 9.49
N ARG A 102 -6.98 -14.62 8.77
CA ARG A 102 -6.64 -14.92 7.38
C ARG A 102 -6.90 -13.72 6.46
N GLN A 103 -8.04 -13.08 6.59
CA GLN A 103 -8.38 -11.87 5.83
C GLN A 103 -7.42 -10.73 6.12
N ARG A 104 -7.04 -10.50 7.38
CA ARG A 104 -6.01 -9.52 7.74
C ARG A 104 -4.66 -9.87 7.14
N ARG A 105 -4.24 -11.13 7.14
CA ARG A 105 -2.99 -11.56 6.49
C ARG A 105 -3.04 -11.33 4.99
N LEU A 106 -4.15 -11.65 4.33
CA LEU A 106 -4.35 -11.41 2.90
C LEU A 106 -4.37 -9.91 2.58
N SER A 107 -5.08 -9.11 3.38
CA SER A 107 -5.12 -7.65 3.25
C SER A 107 -3.75 -7.01 3.50
N ASN A 108 -2.99 -7.49 4.48
CA ASN A 108 -1.65 -6.98 4.77
C ASN A 108 -0.64 -7.44 3.72
N ALA A 109 -0.80 -8.65 3.16
CA ALA A 109 0.00 -9.11 2.04
C ALA A 109 -0.30 -8.33 0.75
N ALA A 110 -1.57 -8.01 0.51
CA ALA A 110 -1.96 -7.11 -0.59
C ALA A 110 -1.46 -5.67 -0.37
N ALA A 111 -1.44 -5.19 0.87
CA ALA A 111 -0.84 -3.91 1.25
C ALA A 111 0.70 -3.93 1.31
N SER A 112 1.34 -5.05 0.95
CA SER A 112 2.81 -5.17 0.94
C SER A 112 3.42 -4.84 -0.41
N PHE A 113 2.61 -4.69 -1.46
CA PHE A 113 3.12 -4.25 -2.75
C PHE A 113 3.31 -2.73 -2.73
N PRO A 114 4.48 -2.23 -3.14
CA PRO A 114 4.67 -0.80 -3.31
C PRO A 114 3.63 -0.28 -4.32
N SER A 115 3.12 0.93 -4.09
CA SER A 115 2.22 1.56 -5.06
C SER A 115 2.95 1.82 -6.38
N VAL A 116 2.21 1.97 -7.49
CA VAL A 116 2.79 2.41 -8.78
C VAL A 116 3.59 3.70 -8.60
N GLU A 117 3.08 4.63 -7.79
CA GLU A 117 3.76 5.88 -7.47
C GLU A 117 5.10 5.65 -6.77
N ASP A 118 5.15 4.77 -5.76
CA ASP A 118 6.39 4.44 -5.03
C ASP A 118 7.43 3.81 -5.96
N LEU A 119 6.98 2.92 -6.85
CA LEU A 119 7.83 2.25 -7.84
C LEU A 119 8.41 3.27 -8.84
N LEU A 120 7.57 4.16 -9.37
CA LEU A 120 7.98 5.22 -10.29
C LEU A 120 8.97 6.20 -9.65
N ARG A 121 8.68 6.69 -8.42
CA ARG A 121 9.59 7.59 -7.69
C ARG A 121 10.98 7.00 -7.52
N LYS A 122 11.05 5.70 -7.20
CA LYS A 122 12.32 4.98 -7.07
C LYS A 122 13.03 4.82 -8.42
N ALA A 123 12.31 4.48 -9.47
CA ALA A 123 12.87 4.28 -10.81
C ALA A 123 13.37 5.58 -11.44
N LEU A 124 12.66 6.70 -11.24
CA LEU A 124 13.02 8.01 -11.78
C LEU A 124 14.41 8.47 -11.36
N VAL A 125 14.82 8.20 -10.11
CA VAL A 125 16.17 8.53 -9.64
C VAL A 125 17.22 7.80 -10.49
N GLY A 126 17.03 6.50 -10.72
CA GLY A 126 17.93 5.72 -11.57
C GLY A 126 17.90 6.17 -13.04
N ALA A 127 16.72 6.48 -13.58
CA ALA A 127 16.60 6.97 -14.94
C ALA A 127 17.27 8.34 -15.14
N CYS A 128 17.23 9.23 -14.13
CA CYS A 128 17.96 10.49 -14.17
C CYS A 128 19.48 10.29 -14.06
N ASP A 129 19.93 9.32 -13.25
CA ASP A 129 21.34 8.94 -13.18
C ASP A 129 21.84 8.43 -14.54
N ASP A 130 21.03 7.64 -15.25
CA ASP A 130 21.35 7.09 -16.57
C ASP A 130 21.46 8.16 -17.68
N LEU A 131 20.94 9.37 -17.46
CA LEU A 131 21.15 10.51 -18.37
C LEU A 131 22.56 11.08 -18.29
N THR A 132 23.32 10.79 -17.23
CA THR A 132 24.69 11.31 -17.05
C THR A 132 25.60 10.87 -18.20
N ASP A 133 26.47 11.79 -18.64
CA ASP A 133 27.39 11.64 -19.78
C ASP A 133 26.70 11.44 -21.13
N GLN A 134 25.37 11.56 -21.22
CA GLN A 134 24.67 11.49 -22.50
C GLN A 134 24.79 12.83 -23.25
N PRO A 135 25.08 12.80 -24.56
CA PRO A 135 25.14 14.01 -25.37
C PRO A 135 23.76 14.62 -25.54
N VAL A 136 23.70 15.95 -25.52
CA VAL A 136 22.48 16.72 -25.82
C VAL A 136 22.44 17.00 -27.31
N HIS A 137 21.34 16.60 -27.96
CA HIS A 137 21.12 16.91 -29.36
C HIS A 137 20.78 18.41 -29.54
N ARG A 138 21.17 18.96 -30.68
CA ARG A 138 20.78 20.31 -31.10
C ARG A 138 20.35 20.30 -32.54
N ASP A 139 19.17 20.86 -32.77
CA ASP A 139 18.68 21.19 -34.10
C ASP A 139 19.70 22.04 -34.89
N GLY A 140 20.12 21.54 -36.05
CA GLY A 140 21.00 22.25 -37.00
C GLY A 140 22.31 21.54 -37.33
N ASP A 141 22.63 20.43 -36.67
CA ASP A 141 23.74 19.57 -37.07
C ASP A 141 23.24 18.60 -38.16
N ASP A 142 23.49 18.91 -39.43
CA ASP A 142 23.05 18.16 -40.63
C ASP A 142 23.63 16.71 -40.71
N ASN A 143 24.18 16.19 -39.62
CA ASN A 143 24.78 14.88 -39.55
C ASN A 143 23.70 13.83 -39.23
N TYR A 144 23.43 12.97 -40.21
CA TYR A 144 22.30 12.03 -40.30
C TYR A 144 22.25 10.90 -39.24
N GLU A 145 22.96 11.02 -38.12
CA GLU A 145 22.98 10.07 -37.01
C GLU A 145 22.71 10.85 -35.72
N ILE A 146 21.43 11.19 -35.49
CA ILE A 146 20.99 11.86 -34.26
C ILE A 146 21.12 10.86 -33.11
N HIS A 147 22.23 10.97 -32.38
CA HIS A 147 22.47 10.25 -31.14
C HIS A 147 22.59 11.30 -30.04
N GLY A 148 21.51 11.54 -29.30
CA GLY A 148 21.51 12.46 -28.17
C GLY A 148 20.13 12.62 -27.54
N LEU A 149 20.11 13.23 -26.36
CA LEU A 149 18.90 13.60 -25.64
C LEU A 149 18.26 14.83 -26.28
N ASP A 150 16.95 14.79 -26.46
CA ASP A 150 16.15 15.91 -26.95
C ASP A 150 15.96 16.98 -25.88
N PHE A 151 16.53 18.16 -26.14
CA PHE A 151 16.40 19.40 -25.33
C PHE A 151 15.96 20.57 -26.22
N ASP A 152 15.28 20.32 -27.34
CA ASP A 152 15.00 21.35 -28.35
C ASP A 152 14.13 22.50 -27.81
N ASP A 153 13.28 22.22 -26.81
CA ASP A 153 12.44 23.21 -26.10
C ASP A 153 13.15 23.88 -24.91
N VAL A 154 14.45 23.62 -24.71
CA VAL A 154 15.26 24.24 -23.66
C VAL A 154 16.16 25.29 -24.28
N HIS A 155 16.13 26.52 -23.74
CA HIS A 155 17.04 27.56 -24.21
C HIS A 155 18.49 27.25 -23.81
N LEU A 156 19.24 26.67 -24.76
CA LEU A 156 20.65 26.36 -24.64
C LEU A 156 21.51 27.36 -25.41
N PRO A 157 22.66 27.79 -24.85
CA PRO A 157 23.55 28.74 -25.51
C PRO A 157 24.21 28.12 -26.75
N ASP A 158 24.01 28.73 -27.91
CA ASP A 158 24.52 28.26 -29.22
C ASP A 158 26.06 28.21 -29.31
N TYR A 159 26.73 29.03 -28.51
CA TYR A 159 28.19 29.15 -28.46
C TYR A 159 28.90 28.11 -27.56
N VAL A 160 28.16 27.21 -26.90
CA VAL A 160 28.75 26.06 -26.19
C VAL A 160 28.65 24.83 -27.09
N GLU A 161 29.78 24.24 -27.44
CA GLU A 161 29.88 23.02 -28.26
C GLU A 161 29.85 21.76 -27.37
N GLU A 162 29.43 20.63 -27.94
CA GLU A 162 29.45 19.29 -27.30
C GLU A 162 28.83 19.29 -25.89
N LEU A 163 27.57 19.71 -25.78
CA LEU A 163 26.86 19.64 -24.51
C LEU A 163 26.59 18.20 -24.11
N GLU A 164 26.88 17.88 -22.85
CA GLU A 164 26.58 16.60 -22.21
C GLU A 164 25.94 16.86 -20.85
N VAL A 165 25.11 15.92 -20.39
CA VAL A 165 24.50 15.99 -19.06
C VAL A 165 25.54 15.60 -18.01
N ASP A 166 25.78 16.51 -17.07
CA ASP A 166 26.63 16.27 -15.89
C ASP A 166 25.85 15.53 -14.80
N VAL A 167 24.68 16.05 -14.46
CA VAL A 167 23.78 15.47 -13.46
C VAL A 167 22.36 15.98 -13.67
N ALA A 168 21.38 15.11 -13.51
CA ALA A 168 19.96 15.46 -13.46
C ALA A 168 19.40 15.18 -12.07
N THR A 169 18.91 16.20 -11.38
CA THR A 169 18.34 16.07 -10.02
C THR A 169 16.83 16.27 -10.08
N PRO A 170 16.02 15.19 -10.04
CA PRO A 170 14.57 15.30 -10.10
C PRO A 170 13.97 15.78 -8.76
N ASP A 171 12.98 16.65 -8.84
CA ASP A 171 12.07 16.98 -7.75
C ASP A 171 10.86 16.04 -7.77
N LEU A 172 11.00 14.91 -7.06
CA LEU A 172 10.00 13.84 -7.05
C LEU A 172 8.62 14.28 -6.55
N ASP A 173 8.53 15.38 -5.81
CA ASP A 173 7.25 15.90 -5.32
C ASP A 173 6.43 16.58 -6.42
N THR A 174 7.06 16.86 -7.57
CA THR A 174 6.42 17.40 -8.77
C THR A 174 6.06 16.30 -9.78
N MET A 175 6.27 15.03 -9.45
CA MET A 175 6.00 13.91 -10.36
C MET A 175 4.51 13.86 -10.73
N VAL A 176 4.24 13.88 -12.03
CA VAL A 176 2.91 13.66 -12.61
C VAL A 176 2.95 12.37 -13.42
N TRP A 177 2.04 11.45 -13.11
CA TRP A 177 1.83 10.20 -13.83
C TRP A 177 0.53 10.29 -14.62
N ASP A 178 0.62 10.17 -15.94
CA ASP A 178 -0.53 10.09 -16.85
C ASP A 178 -0.63 8.66 -17.39
N GLU A 179 -1.55 7.89 -16.84
CA GLU A 179 -1.79 6.50 -17.25
C GLU A 179 -2.56 6.46 -18.57
N ALA A 180 -1.93 5.91 -19.60
CA ALA A 180 -2.55 5.80 -20.91
C ALA A 180 -3.35 4.51 -21.07
N GLU A 181 -2.77 3.38 -20.66
CA GLU A 181 -3.35 2.04 -20.88
C GLU A 181 -3.02 1.07 -19.72
N GLU A 182 -4.03 0.31 -19.31
CA GLU A 182 -3.90 -0.83 -18.39
C GLU A 182 -4.05 -2.14 -19.18
N TYR A 183 -3.03 -2.99 -19.13
CA TYR A 183 -2.97 -4.27 -19.84
C TYR A 183 -3.29 -5.46 -18.93
N GLU A 184 -3.59 -6.61 -19.54
CA GLU A 184 -3.80 -7.86 -18.80
C GLU A 184 -2.57 -8.20 -17.94
N GLY A 185 -2.81 -8.46 -16.65
CA GLY A 185 -1.74 -8.83 -15.72
C GLY A 185 -1.11 -7.66 -14.96
N ASP A 186 -1.87 -6.59 -14.68
CA ASP A 186 -1.44 -5.48 -13.80
C ASP A 186 -0.28 -4.67 -14.43
N THR A 187 -0.17 -4.66 -15.76
CA THR A 187 0.84 -3.87 -16.45
C THR A 187 0.26 -2.51 -16.80
N HIS A 188 0.88 -1.45 -16.27
CA HIS A 188 0.48 -0.08 -16.50
C HIS A 188 1.47 0.58 -17.46
N VAL A 189 0.96 1.24 -18.49
CA VAL A 189 1.75 1.99 -19.48
C VAL A 189 1.25 3.42 -19.54
N GLY A 190 2.18 4.37 -19.61
CA GLY A 190 1.84 5.78 -19.60
C GLY A 190 3.07 6.67 -19.63
N THR A 191 2.88 7.93 -19.29
CA THR A 191 3.91 8.95 -19.34
C THR A 191 4.14 9.54 -17.95
N VAL A 192 5.40 9.64 -17.56
CA VAL A 192 5.83 10.30 -16.31
C VAL A 192 6.50 11.60 -16.66
N LYS A 193 6.12 12.67 -15.98
CA LYS A 193 6.75 13.98 -16.08
C LYS A 193 7.22 14.42 -14.70
N VAL A 194 8.42 14.99 -14.61
CA VAL A 194 9.00 15.45 -13.35
C VAL A 194 9.85 16.70 -13.56
N HIS A 195 9.75 17.68 -12.66
CA HIS A 195 10.71 18.79 -12.68
C HIS A 195 12.10 18.28 -12.28
N ALA A 196 13.13 18.83 -12.92
CA ALA A 196 14.51 18.53 -12.57
C ALA A 196 15.41 19.76 -12.76
N GLU A 197 16.42 19.87 -11.90
CA GLU A 197 17.60 20.69 -12.19
C GLU A 197 18.60 19.84 -12.96
N VAL A 198 18.89 20.21 -14.20
CA VAL A 198 19.90 19.55 -15.04
C VAL A 198 21.14 20.44 -15.11
N SER A 199 22.26 19.90 -14.65
CA SER A 199 23.59 20.45 -14.87
C SER A 199 24.11 19.89 -16.19
N LEU A 200 24.58 20.77 -17.07
CA LEU A 200 25.19 20.42 -18.34
C LEU A 200 26.64 20.90 -18.31
N TYR A 201 27.53 20.19 -19.00
CA TYR A 201 28.86 20.69 -19.32
C TYR A 201 29.10 20.66 -20.83
N GLY A 202 30.04 21.47 -21.29
CA GLY A 202 30.49 21.47 -22.68
C GLY A 202 31.74 22.32 -22.85
N PHE A 203 32.04 22.67 -24.10
CA PHE A 203 33.22 23.44 -24.46
C PHE A 203 32.86 24.77 -25.08
N MET A 204 33.58 25.82 -24.69
CA MET A 204 33.36 27.16 -25.23
C MET A 204 34.70 27.78 -25.63
N TYR A 205 34.74 28.55 -26.72
CA TYR A 205 35.96 29.24 -27.10
C TYR A 205 36.42 30.20 -26.01
N ARG A 206 37.72 30.19 -25.72
CA ARG A 206 38.29 30.98 -24.63
C ARG A 206 38.09 32.48 -24.80
N ALA A 207 38.06 32.97 -26.04
CA ALA A 207 37.79 34.38 -26.33
C ALA A 207 36.38 34.81 -25.89
N ASP A 208 35.44 33.88 -25.98
CA ASP A 208 34.02 34.12 -25.75
C ASP A 208 33.71 34.08 -24.24
N THR A 209 34.50 33.34 -23.44
CA THR A 209 34.36 33.29 -21.95
C THR A 209 34.32 34.63 -21.22
N TYR A 210 34.86 35.70 -21.81
CA TYR A 210 34.87 37.03 -21.20
C TYR A 210 33.62 37.88 -21.51
N ALA A 211 32.75 37.42 -22.42
CA ALA A 211 31.65 38.20 -22.96
C ALA A 211 30.26 37.72 -22.49
N HIS A 212 30.17 36.63 -21.73
CA HIS A 212 28.91 35.91 -21.50
C HIS A 212 28.22 36.16 -20.16
N GLU A 213 26.95 35.73 -20.14
CA GLU A 213 25.93 35.94 -19.12
C GLU A 213 26.23 35.19 -17.81
N GLU A 214 25.52 35.57 -16.74
CA GLU A 214 25.72 35.08 -15.36
C GLU A 214 25.46 33.56 -15.17
N GLU A 215 24.93 32.88 -16.17
CA GLU A 215 24.49 31.48 -16.08
C GLU A 215 25.58 30.44 -16.41
N ILE A 216 26.73 30.86 -16.94
CA ILE A 216 27.82 29.96 -17.34
C ILE A 216 28.96 30.03 -16.35
N THR A 217 29.33 28.87 -15.81
CA THR A 217 30.47 28.71 -14.92
C THR A 217 31.64 28.08 -15.67
N VAL A 218 32.78 28.77 -15.75
CA VAL A 218 34.01 28.20 -16.30
C VAL A 218 34.61 27.23 -15.28
N ILE A 219 34.66 25.94 -15.63
CA ILE A 219 35.24 24.89 -14.78
C ILE A 219 36.76 24.80 -15.02
N VAL A 220 37.15 24.65 -16.29
CA VAL A 220 38.56 24.54 -16.70
C VAL A 220 38.85 25.63 -17.75
N PRO A 221 39.52 26.74 -17.38
CA PRO A 221 39.72 27.87 -18.28
C PRO A 221 40.67 27.58 -19.45
N ASP A 222 41.52 26.55 -19.33
CA ASP A 222 42.53 26.17 -20.34
C ASP A 222 42.45 24.65 -20.55
N TRP A 223 41.28 24.17 -20.96
CA TRP A 223 41.07 22.74 -21.27
C TRP A 223 41.98 22.31 -22.43
N ASN A 224 42.05 23.17 -23.46
CA ASN A 224 43.07 23.12 -24.49
C ASN A 224 43.46 24.55 -24.94
N GLU A 225 44.33 24.69 -25.94
CA GLU A 225 44.81 26.00 -26.42
C GLU A 225 43.71 26.94 -26.96
N ARG A 226 42.49 26.43 -27.19
CA ARG A 226 41.38 27.13 -27.86
C ARG A 226 40.11 27.23 -27.02
N THR A 227 39.81 26.21 -26.22
CA THR A 227 38.54 26.10 -25.50
C THR A 227 38.73 26.01 -23.99
N SER A 228 37.69 26.44 -23.29
CA SER A 228 37.49 26.26 -21.86
C SER A 228 36.35 25.27 -21.66
N GLN A 229 36.44 24.43 -20.63
CA GLN A 229 35.32 23.61 -20.19
C GLN A 229 34.40 24.47 -19.32
N VAL A 230 33.11 24.45 -19.63
CA VAL A 230 32.08 25.24 -18.95
C VAL A 230 30.96 24.34 -18.46
N SER A 231 30.22 24.82 -17.47
CA SER A 231 28.96 24.23 -17.02
C SER A 231 27.87 25.29 -16.95
N LEU A 232 26.64 24.87 -17.23
CA LEU A 232 25.42 25.65 -17.02
C LEU A 232 24.36 24.79 -16.35
N ARG A 233 23.35 25.43 -15.76
CA ARG A 233 22.22 24.75 -15.13
C ARG A 233 20.90 25.18 -15.75
N ARG A 234 19.98 24.25 -15.89
CA ARG A 234 18.62 24.49 -16.39
C ARG A 234 17.60 23.81 -15.49
N GLN A 235 16.50 24.50 -15.23
CA GLN A 235 15.31 23.93 -14.64
C GLN A 235 14.45 23.45 -15.81
N VAL A 236 14.15 22.16 -15.86
CA VAL A 236 13.42 21.52 -16.98
C VAL A 236 12.36 20.58 -16.45
N ILE A 237 11.41 20.21 -17.31
CA ILE A 237 10.54 19.07 -17.13
C ILE A 237 11.09 17.92 -17.95
N LEU A 238 11.43 16.81 -17.29
CA LEU A 238 11.84 15.57 -17.96
C LEU A 238 10.60 14.72 -18.19
N GLU A 239 10.45 14.23 -19.42
CA GLU A 239 9.38 13.33 -19.83
C GLU A 239 9.93 11.93 -20.12
N PHE A 240 9.26 10.91 -19.55
CA PHE A 240 9.59 9.51 -19.74
C PHE A 240 8.35 8.71 -20.14
N ASN A 241 8.53 7.77 -21.06
CA ASN A 241 7.58 6.68 -21.23
C ASN A 241 7.86 5.64 -20.14
N ALA A 242 6.82 5.22 -19.42
CA ALA A 242 6.96 4.24 -18.35
C ALA A 242 6.14 2.99 -18.61
N THR A 243 6.74 1.83 -18.32
CA THR A 243 6.05 0.55 -18.20
C THR A 243 6.24 0.02 -16.78
N VAL A 244 5.14 -0.14 -16.04
CA VAL A 244 5.14 -0.53 -14.63
C VAL A 244 4.45 -1.88 -14.47
N ILE A 245 5.13 -2.84 -13.83
CA ILE A 245 4.60 -4.16 -13.50
C ILE A 245 4.70 -4.33 -11.96
N PRO A 246 3.67 -3.92 -11.18
CA PRO A 246 3.72 -3.89 -9.72
C PRO A 246 3.99 -5.27 -9.11
N GLY A 247 3.36 -6.32 -9.63
CA GLY A 247 3.57 -7.69 -9.16
C GLY A 247 5.00 -8.22 -9.34
N ALA A 248 5.78 -7.63 -10.24
CA ALA A 248 7.19 -7.94 -10.45
C ALA A 248 8.14 -6.90 -9.82
N GLU A 249 7.60 -5.84 -9.19
CA GLU A 249 8.33 -4.67 -8.73
C GLU A 249 9.27 -4.09 -9.80
N SER A 250 8.83 -4.14 -11.06
CA SER A 250 9.63 -3.74 -12.23
C SER A 250 9.07 -2.46 -12.83
N VAL A 251 9.96 -1.52 -13.13
CA VAL A 251 9.66 -0.29 -13.84
C VAL A 251 10.73 -0.10 -14.91
N GLU A 252 10.28 0.12 -16.14
CA GLU A 252 11.12 0.52 -17.26
C GLU A 252 10.76 1.96 -17.61
N LEU A 253 11.78 2.82 -17.69
CA LEU A 253 11.64 4.23 -18.07
C LEU A 253 12.49 4.47 -19.31
N GLU A 254 11.89 5.08 -20.33
CA GLU A 254 12.57 5.52 -21.55
C GLU A 254 12.43 7.03 -21.66
N PHE A 255 13.57 7.73 -21.75
CA PHE A 255 13.59 9.18 -21.90
C PHE A 255 12.95 9.60 -23.22
N VAL A 256 12.09 10.61 -23.16
CA VAL A 256 11.41 11.17 -24.33
C VAL A 256 11.99 12.54 -24.67
N SER A 257 11.90 13.50 -23.75
CA SER A 257 12.34 14.87 -23.98
C SER A 257 12.55 15.66 -22.68
N ALA A 258 13.23 16.80 -22.80
CA ALA A 258 13.34 17.82 -21.78
C ALA A 258 12.75 19.15 -22.29
N THR A 259 11.87 19.78 -21.51
CA THR A 259 11.21 21.04 -21.88
C THR A 259 11.29 22.09 -20.78
N THR A 260 11.04 23.35 -21.10
CA THR A 260 10.93 24.45 -20.11
C THR A 260 9.50 24.91 -19.85
N ASP A 261 8.52 24.25 -20.49
CA ASP A 261 7.11 24.62 -20.35
C ASP A 261 6.62 24.38 -18.93
N GLU A 262 5.72 25.24 -18.44
CA GLU A 262 5.03 24.99 -17.17
C GLU A 262 4.18 23.72 -17.29
N PHE A 263 4.12 22.91 -16.23
CA PHE A 263 3.16 21.82 -16.16
C PHE A 263 1.78 22.34 -16.56
N PRO A 264 1.05 21.65 -17.46
CA PRO A 264 -0.36 21.95 -17.62
C PRO A 264 -1.00 21.87 -16.23
N PRO A 265 -1.85 22.85 -15.84
CA PRO A 265 -2.46 22.85 -14.53
C PRO A 265 -3.17 21.52 -14.33
N ASP A 266 -2.90 20.88 -13.18
CA ASP A 266 -3.42 19.54 -12.86
C ASP A 266 -4.92 19.47 -13.23
N PRO A 267 -5.33 18.60 -14.17
CA PRO A 267 -6.73 18.49 -14.57
C PRO A 267 -7.65 18.06 -13.42
N HIS A 268 -7.07 17.51 -12.34
CA HIS A 268 -7.77 17.15 -11.10
C HIS A 268 -7.75 18.24 -10.03
N SER A 269 -7.02 19.33 -10.23
CA SER A 269 -7.18 20.59 -9.48
C SER A 269 -8.49 21.28 -9.92
N ILE A 270 -9.62 20.67 -9.61
CA ILE A 270 -10.90 21.37 -9.62
C ILE A 270 -10.84 22.37 -8.46
N VAL A 271 -10.53 23.62 -8.82
CA VAL A 271 -10.62 24.77 -7.93
C VAL A 271 -12.02 24.78 -7.30
N GLY A 272 -12.05 24.58 -5.98
CA GLY A 272 -13.25 24.73 -5.15
C GLY A 272 -13.61 26.18 -4.87
#